data_AF-A0AAP6EJP1-F1
#
_entry.id   AF-A0AAP6EJP1-F1
#
_cell.length_a   1.000
_cell.length_b   1.000
_cell.length_c   1.000
_cell.angle_alpha   90.00
_cell.angle_beta   90.00
_cell.angle_gamma   90.00
#
_symmetry.space_group_name_H-M   'P 1'
#
loop_
_entity.id
_entity.type
_entity.pdbx_description
1 polymer ?
#
loop_
_entity_poly.entity_id
_entity_poly.type
_entity_poly.pdbx_seq_one_letter_code
_entity_poly.pdbx_strand_id
1 'polypeptide(L)'
;MDKASPKDHALAEFASKLSVISSSFTEQTEQKITLSELLEIIGVAVPGEIRIPVKFKVNLKGKRHEGTSRSHVSELNDSVFVEASEALAGLLNWGSEPATTTDLASLLELALKASDVEFADVRTEEISQISAVSPKRVAKTKIGDIVAIPAKAGGYHIAAIVAKNRFGTALGFFRGVFKAPRVRARMFDIAGIPIYTDEQLIAAGVWPIVDHDEGLLKFFSGEPEIYHAPDVWPNRDFGAFGAAETSDGKIRSIDEEEADSAGIGDGSYRQVHMSEYLQRLLDEGFNGVDQKS
;
A
#
# COMPACT_ATOMS: atom_id res chain seq x y z
N MET A 1 -23.17 -42.17 -4.29
CA MET A 1 -23.34 -40.73 -3.98
C MET A 1 -21.97 -40.23 -3.57
N ASP A 2 -21.25 -39.59 -4.48
CA ASP A 2 -19.97 -38.97 -4.14
C ASP A 2 -20.23 -37.79 -3.21
N LYS A 3 -19.58 -37.78 -2.04
CA LYS A 3 -19.64 -36.62 -1.14
C LYS A 3 -18.86 -35.49 -1.80
N ALA A 4 -19.51 -34.34 -1.97
CA ALA A 4 -18.85 -33.12 -2.45
C ALA A 4 -17.62 -32.82 -1.59
N SER A 5 -16.54 -32.37 -2.23
CA SER A 5 -15.31 -32.06 -1.49
C SER A 5 -15.51 -30.80 -0.63
N PRO A 6 -14.72 -30.61 0.45
CA PRO A 6 -14.76 -29.36 1.24
C PRO A 6 -14.59 -28.10 0.38
N LYS A 7 -13.80 -28.19 -0.69
CA LYS A 7 -13.61 -27.12 -1.66
C LYS A 7 -14.90 -26.77 -2.40
N ASP A 8 -15.65 -27.78 -2.85
CA ASP A 8 -16.90 -27.58 -3.58
C ASP A 8 -17.96 -26.93 -2.68
N HIS A 9 -17.97 -27.27 -1.40
CA HIS A 9 -18.85 -26.64 -0.42
C HIS A 9 -18.49 -25.17 -0.18
N ALA A 10 -17.21 -24.87 0.06
CA ALA A 10 -16.74 -23.49 0.23
C ALA A 10 -16.99 -22.62 -1.02
N LEU A 11 -16.83 -23.20 -2.21
CA LEU A 11 -17.13 -22.53 -3.47
C LEU A 11 -18.61 -22.21 -3.63
N ALA A 12 -19.50 -23.16 -3.31
CA ALA A 12 -20.94 -22.96 -3.37
C ALA A 12 -21.42 -21.92 -2.34
N GLU A 13 -20.87 -21.95 -1.13
CA GLU A 13 -21.13 -20.95 -0.10
C GLU A 13 -20.70 -19.55 -0.55
N PHE A 14 -19.47 -19.44 -1.06
CA PHE A 14 -18.96 -18.17 -1.59
C PHE A 14 -19.80 -17.65 -2.76
N ALA A 15 -20.21 -18.52 -3.70
CA ALA A 15 -21.09 -18.16 -4.81
C ALA A 15 -22.44 -17.60 -4.33
N SER A 16 -23.02 -18.18 -3.27
CA SER A 16 -24.24 -17.65 -2.64
C SER A 16 -24.02 -16.29 -1.97
N LYS A 17 -22.86 -16.10 -1.33
CA LYS A 17 -22.48 -14.82 -0.69
C LYS A 17 -22.25 -13.70 -1.69
N LEU A 18 -21.87 -13.98 -2.94
CA LEU A 18 -21.77 -12.94 -3.98
C LEU A 18 -23.11 -12.24 -4.22
N SER A 19 -24.24 -12.95 -4.13
CA SER A 19 -25.57 -12.35 -4.25
C SER A 19 -25.91 -11.46 -3.05
N VAL A 20 -25.41 -11.80 -1.85
CA VAL A 20 -25.55 -10.95 -0.66
C VAL A 20 -24.79 -9.64 -0.86
N ILE A 21 -23.52 -9.72 -1.26
CA ILE A 21 -22.68 -8.54 -1.55
C ILE A 21 -23.34 -7.65 -2.62
N SER A 22 -23.87 -8.26 -3.69
CA SER A 22 -24.60 -7.55 -4.74
C SER A 22 -25.86 -6.84 -4.21
N SER A 23 -26.58 -7.47 -3.28
CA SER A 23 -27.79 -6.91 -2.68
C SER A 23 -27.42 -5.72 -1.77
N SER A 24 -26.43 -5.90 -0.89
CA SER A 24 -25.91 -4.84 -0.02
C SER A 24 -25.40 -3.64 -0.81
N PHE A 25 -24.72 -3.86 -1.93
CA PHE A 25 -24.33 -2.79 -2.86
C PHE A 25 -25.54 -2.02 -3.40
N THR A 26 -26.56 -2.75 -3.85
CA THR A 26 -27.78 -2.17 -4.45
C THR A 26 -28.57 -1.37 -3.42
N GLU A 27 -28.65 -1.85 -2.19
CA GLU A 27 -29.31 -1.15 -1.08
C GLU A 27 -28.64 0.19 -0.75
N GLN A 28 -27.31 0.27 -0.87
CA GLN A 28 -26.56 1.48 -0.53
C GLN A 28 -26.47 2.50 -1.66
N THR A 29 -26.46 2.03 -2.91
CA THR A 29 -26.24 2.89 -4.10
C THR A 29 -27.50 3.14 -4.92
N GLU A 30 -28.59 2.42 -4.63
CA GLU A 30 -29.82 2.33 -5.45
C GLU A 30 -29.55 1.87 -6.90
N GLN A 31 -28.39 1.28 -7.17
CA GLN A 31 -27.96 0.83 -8.49
C GLN A 31 -27.61 -0.65 -8.50
N LYS A 32 -27.85 -1.29 -9.64
CA LYS A 32 -27.42 -2.67 -9.87
C LYS A 32 -25.91 -2.70 -10.05
N ILE A 33 -25.24 -3.61 -9.35
CA ILE A 33 -23.78 -3.73 -9.38
C ILE A 33 -23.27 -4.10 -10.78
N THR A 34 -22.17 -3.48 -11.20
CA THR A 34 -21.42 -3.92 -12.39
C THR A 34 -20.42 -5.03 -12.03
N LEU A 35 -19.97 -5.80 -13.02
CA LEU A 35 -18.93 -6.80 -12.77
C LEU A 35 -17.64 -6.14 -12.24
N SER A 36 -17.29 -4.96 -12.77
CA SER A 36 -16.08 -4.25 -12.35
C SER A 36 -16.13 -3.79 -10.89
N GLU A 37 -17.28 -3.32 -10.40
CA GLU A 37 -17.47 -2.90 -9.01
C GLU A 37 -17.40 -4.09 -8.04
N LEU A 38 -18.02 -5.23 -8.38
CA LEU A 38 -17.91 -6.43 -7.54
C LEU A 38 -16.45 -6.88 -7.39
N LEU A 39 -15.69 -6.87 -8.49
CA LEU A 39 -14.28 -7.25 -8.45
C LEU A 39 -13.41 -6.25 -7.67
N GLU A 40 -13.78 -4.97 -7.67
CA GLU A 40 -13.13 -3.94 -6.86
C GLU A 40 -13.38 -4.18 -5.36
N ILE A 41 -14.62 -4.45 -4.96
CA ILE A 41 -14.99 -4.81 -3.58
C ILE A 41 -14.20 -6.04 -3.13
N ILE A 42 -14.23 -7.12 -3.92
CA ILE A 42 -13.49 -8.35 -3.63
C ILE A 42 -11.98 -8.10 -3.54
N GLY A 43 -11.44 -7.24 -4.42
CA GLY A 43 -10.02 -6.90 -4.45
C GLY A 43 -9.53 -6.11 -3.22
N VAL A 44 -10.40 -5.30 -2.64
CA VAL A 44 -10.14 -4.56 -1.39
C VAL A 44 -10.32 -5.47 -0.17
N ALA A 45 -11.30 -6.36 -0.21
CA ALA A 45 -11.70 -7.20 0.92
C ALA A 45 -10.85 -8.48 1.10
N VAL A 46 -9.80 -8.69 0.31
CA VAL A 46 -8.99 -9.92 0.40
C VAL A 46 -8.30 -10.01 1.79
N PRO A 47 -8.55 -11.06 2.59
CA PRO A 47 -7.95 -11.20 3.90
C PRO A 47 -6.50 -11.75 3.83
N GLY A 48 -5.72 -11.46 4.86
CA GLY A 48 -4.44 -12.15 5.14
C GLY A 48 -3.23 -11.62 4.37
N GLU A 49 -2.32 -12.52 3.99
CA GLU A 49 -1.00 -12.20 3.42
C GLU A 49 -1.03 -11.84 1.91
N ILE A 50 -2.20 -11.94 1.27
CA ILE A 50 -2.35 -11.51 -0.12
C ILE A 50 -2.24 -9.99 -0.17
N ARG A 51 -1.32 -9.46 -0.98
CA ARG A 51 -1.13 -8.02 -1.12
C ARG A 51 -2.39 -7.34 -1.65
N ILE A 52 -2.95 -6.44 -0.85
CA ILE A 52 -4.09 -5.60 -1.18
C ILE A 52 -3.67 -4.22 -1.73
N PRO A 53 -4.51 -3.57 -2.56
CA PRO A 53 -5.69 -4.14 -3.20
C PRO A 53 -5.32 -5.05 -4.38
N VAL A 54 -5.98 -6.20 -4.49
CA VAL A 54 -5.84 -7.09 -5.65
C VAL A 54 -6.65 -6.52 -6.80
N LYS A 55 -5.98 -6.20 -7.92
CA LYS A 55 -6.68 -5.77 -9.14
C LYS A 55 -7.00 -6.96 -10.01
N PHE A 56 -8.20 -7.03 -10.58
CA PHE A 56 -8.58 -8.08 -11.51
C PHE A 56 -8.70 -7.55 -12.95
N LYS A 57 -8.48 -8.44 -13.92
CA LYS A 57 -8.81 -8.26 -15.33
C LYS A 57 -9.77 -9.36 -15.73
N VAL A 58 -10.80 -8.97 -16.48
CA VAL A 58 -11.77 -9.92 -17.04
C VAL A 58 -11.75 -9.88 -18.56
N ASN A 59 -11.82 -11.07 -19.16
CA ASN A 59 -12.14 -11.25 -20.56
C ASN A 59 -13.57 -11.77 -20.70
N LEU A 60 -14.39 -11.08 -21.49
CA LEU A 60 -15.73 -11.51 -21.90
C LEU A 60 -15.66 -12.03 -23.33
N LYS A 61 -15.99 -13.32 -23.53
CA LYS A 61 -15.95 -13.97 -24.87
C LYS A 61 -14.65 -13.66 -25.64
N GLY A 62 -13.51 -13.64 -24.95
CA GLY A 62 -12.19 -13.37 -25.54
C GLY A 62 -11.84 -11.89 -25.75
N LYS A 63 -12.70 -10.93 -25.37
CA LYS A 63 -12.39 -9.49 -25.37
C LYS A 63 -12.23 -8.97 -23.96
N ARG A 64 -11.25 -8.09 -23.74
CA ARG A 64 -11.07 -7.45 -22.44
C ARG A 64 -12.29 -6.59 -22.09
N HIS A 65 -12.82 -6.77 -20.89
CA HIS A 65 -13.84 -5.89 -20.33
C HIS A 65 -13.17 -4.61 -19.80
N GLU A 66 -13.67 -3.48 -20.25
CA GLU A 66 -13.35 -2.16 -19.74
C GLU A 66 -14.61 -1.72 -19.00
N GLY A 67 -14.59 -1.76 -17.66
CA GLY A 67 -15.74 -1.38 -16.85
C GLY A 67 -16.24 0.03 -17.16
N THR A 68 -17.38 0.39 -16.59
CA THR A 68 -17.90 1.76 -16.70
C THR A 68 -16.93 2.75 -16.04
N SER A 69 -16.90 3.99 -16.54
CA SER A 69 -15.92 5.00 -16.11
C SER A 69 -16.17 5.57 -14.71
N ARG A 70 -17.27 5.20 -14.05
CA ARG A 70 -17.63 5.70 -12.71
C ARG A 70 -18.10 4.52 -11.83
N SER A 71 -17.21 4.08 -10.95
CA SER A 71 -17.48 3.10 -9.89
C SER A 71 -18.12 3.81 -8.69
N HIS A 72 -19.13 3.18 -8.08
CA HIS A 72 -19.77 3.67 -6.85
C HIS A 72 -19.18 3.01 -5.59
N VAL A 73 -18.11 2.21 -5.72
CA VAL A 73 -17.51 1.51 -4.57
C VAL A 73 -17.02 2.48 -3.49
N SER A 74 -16.60 3.69 -3.87
CA SER A 74 -16.22 4.74 -2.90
C SER A 74 -17.38 5.31 -2.09
N GLU A 75 -18.63 5.03 -2.48
CA GLU A 75 -19.84 5.50 -1.80
C GLU A 75 -20.35 4.48 -0.77
N LEU A 76 -19.77 3.27 -0.74
CA LEU A 76 -20.14 2.20 0.17
C LEU A 76 -19.59 2.42 1.58
N ASN A 77 -20.31 1.92 2.58
CA ASN A 77 -19.81 1.79 3.95
C ASN A 77 -19.02 0.48 4.14
N ASP A 78 -18.40 0.34 5.32
CA ASP A 78 -17.55 -0.82 5.65
C ASP A 78 -18.28 -2.17 5.65
N SER A 79 -19.61 -2.20 5.79
CA SER A 79 -20.35 -3.47 5.96
C SER A 79 -20.21 -4.38 4.73
N VAL A 80 -20.22 -3.80 3.53
CA VAL A 80 -20.06 -4.56 2.27
C VAL A 80 -18.67 -5.19 2.18
N PHE A 81 -17.64 -4.50 2.65
CA PHE A 81 -16.27 -5.01 2.65
C PHE A 81 -16.05 -6.06 3.73
N VAL A 82 -16.70 -5.92 4.90
CA VAL A 82 -16.70 -6.94 5.95
C VAL A 82 -17.36 -8.22 5.45
N GLU A 83 -18.55 -8.12 4.84
CA GLU A 83 -19.25 -9.27 4.23
C GLU A 83 -18.41 -9.97 3.17
N ALA A 84 -17.76 -9.18 2.29
CA ALA A 84 -16.87 -9.70 1.27
C ALA A 84 -15.64 -10.40 1.88
N SER A 85 -15.04 -9.82 2.94
CA SER A 85 -13.87 -10.38 3.62
C SER A 85 -14.21 -11.69 4.32
N GLU A 86 -15.37 -11.79 4.99
CA GLU A 86 -15.84 -13.02 5.63
C GLU A 86 -16.09 -14.13 4.60
N ALA A 87 -16.76 -13.79 3.49
CA ALA A 87 -17.01 -14.73 2.40
C ALA A 87 -15.70 -15.26 1.80
N LEU A 88 -14.72 -14.39 1.59
CA LEU A 88 -13.39 -14.75 1.09
C LEU A 88 -12.60 -15.60 2.10
N ALA A 89 -12.68 -15.31 3.39
CA ALA A 89 -12.00 -16.10 4.42
C ALA A 89 -12.47 -17.57 4.41
N GLY A 90 -13.78 -17.81 4.23
CA GLY A 90 -14.32 -19.17 4.05
C GLY A 90 -13.77 -19.85 2.79
N LEU A 91 -13.68 -19.12 1.67
CA LEU A 91 -13.18 -19.63 0.40
C LEU A 91 -11.66 -19.89 0.39
N LEU A 92 -10.87 -19.18 1.18
CA LEU A 92 -9.40 -19.29 1.15
C LEU A 92 -8.86 -20.27 2.20
N ASN A 93 -9.65 -20.63 3.21
CA ASN A 93 -9.21 -21.47 4.33
C ASN A 93 -9.47 -23.00 4.18
N TRP A 94 -9.89 -23.49 3.00
CA TRP A 94 -10.14 -24.94 2.82
C TRP A 94 -8.88 -25.78 2.56
N GLY A 95 -7.73 -25.15 2.28
CA GLY A 95 -6.45 -25.82 1.98
C GLY A 95 -5.43 -25.69 3.11
N SER A 96 -4.36 -26.50 3.07
CA SER A 96 -3.24 -26.43 4.02
C SER A 96 -2.19 -25.38 3.67
N GLU A 97 -2.20 -24.85 2.44
CA GLU A 97 -1.30 -23.82 1.97
C GLU A 97 -2.04 -22.48 1.78
N PRO A 98 -1.40 -21.33 2.03
CA PRO A 98 -1.99 -20.03 1.73
C PRO A 98 -2.34 -19.91 0.25
N ALA A 99 -3.57 -19.49 -0.04
CA ALA A 99 -4.04 -19.27 -1.40
C ALA A 99 -3.26 -18.14 -2.10
N THR A 100 -2.91 -18.34 -3.37
CA THR A 100 -2.26 -17.30 -4.19
C THR A 100 -3.30 -16.38 -4.86
N THR A 101 -2.85 -15.25 -5.42
CA THR A 101 -3.74 -14.39 -6.24
C THR A 101 -4.28 -15.11 -7.48
N THR A 102 -3.55 -16.10 -8.00
CA THR A 102 -3.99 -16.92 -9.14
C THR A 102 -5.09 -17.88 -8.72
N ASP A 103 -4.97 -18.48 -7.53
CA ASP A 103 -6.02 -19.34 -6.96
C ASP A 103 -7.28 -18.53 -6.70
N LEU A 104 -7.14 -17.34 -6.10
CA LEU A 104 -8.26 -16.42 -5.87
C LEU A 104 -8.98 -16.06 -7.18
N ALA A 105 -8.25 -15.66 -8.23
CA ALA A 105 -8.87 -15.33 -9.51
C ALA A 105 -9.61 -16.52 -10.14
N SER A 106 -9.05 -17.73 -10.02
CA SER A 106 -9.65 -18.96 -10.56
C SER A 106 -10.90 -19.37 -9.77
N LEU A 107 -10.85 -19.28 -8.44
CA LEU A 107 -12.00 -19.57 -7.57
C LEU A 107 -13.11 -18.55 -7.76
N LEU A 108 -12.77 -17.27 -7.91
CA LEU A 108 -13.72 -16.21 -8.18
C LEU A 108 -14.42 -16.40 -9.54
N GLU A 109 -13.69 -16.82 -10.58
CA GLU A 109 -14.28 -17.17 -11.87
C GLU A 109 -15.30 -18.31 -11.75
N LEU A 110 -14.94 -19.38 -11.03
CA LEU A 110 -15.83 -20.51 -10.80
C LEU A 110 -17.07 -20.10 -9.99
N ALA A 111 -16.88 -19.29 -8.95
CA ALA A 111 -17.96 -18.82 -8.09
C ALA A 111 -18.94 -17.91 -8.83
N LEU A 112 -18.44 -16.98 -9.65
CA LEU A 112 -19.27 -16.09 -10.46
C LEU A 112 -20.12 -16.87 -11.48
N LYS A 113 -19.54 -17.90 -12.10
CA LYS A 113 -20.28 -18.79 -13.02
C LYS A 113 -21.33 -19.65 -12.32
N ALA A 114 -21.17 -19.90 -11.02
CA ALA A 114 -22.10 -20.66 -10.20
C ALA A 114 -23.07 -19.76 -9.41
N SER A 115 -22.90 -18.44 -9.46
CA SER A 115 -23.72 -17.48 -8.74
C SER A 115 -24.92 -17.03 -9.57
N ASP A 116 -25.98 -16.62 -8.86
CA ASP A 116 -27.17 -16.00 -9.46
C ASP A 116 -27.07 -14.47 -9.49
N VAL A 117 -25.85 -13.91 -9.41
CA VAL A 117 -25.65 -12.46 -9.46
C VAL A 117 -25.98 -11.96 -10.86
N GLU A 118 -26.94 -11.05 -10.94
CA GLU A 118 -27.20 -10.33 -12.16
C GLU A 118 -26.40 -9.01 -12.17
N PHE A 119 -25.52 -8.85 -13.14
CA PHE A 119 -24.77 -7.60 -13.33
C PHE A 119 -25.53 -6.61 -14.20
N ALA A 120 -25.25 -5.31 -14.03
CA ALA A 120 -25.83 -4.26 -14.85
C ALA A 120 -25.28 -4.23 -16.29
N ASP A 121 -24.06 -4.74 -16.49
CA ASP A 121 -23.27 -4.53 -17.71
C ASP A 121 -22.87 -5.83 -18.44
N VAL A 122 -23.00 -7.00 -17.80
CA VAL A 122 -22.59 -8.28 -18.35
C VAL A 122 -23.52 -9.42 -17.90
N ARG A 123 -23.46 -10.56 -18.60
CA ARG A 123 -24.01 -11.81 -18.07
C ARG A 123 -22.88 -12.73 -17.64
N THR A 124 -23.10 -13.53 -16.60
CA THR A 124 -22.10 -14.44 -16.02
C THR A 124 -21.56 -15.44 -17.05
N GLU A 125 -22.36 -15.88 -18.01
CA GLU A 125 -21.93 -16.84 -19.04
C GLU A 125 -20.99 -16.21 -20.08
N GLU A 126 -20.89 -14.88 -20.12
CA GLU A 126 -19.96 -14.19 -21.01
C GLU A 126 -18.55 -14.15 -20.44
N ILE A 127 -18.40 -14.37 -19.12
CA ILE A 127 -17.12 -14.40 -18.41
C ILE A 127 -16.31 -15.60 -18.88
N SER A 128 -15.30 -15.33 -19.71
CA SER A 128 -14.41 -16.36 -20.25
C SER A 128 -13.17 -16.60 -19.39
N GLN A 129 -12.67 -15.55 -18.72
CA GLN A 129 -11.48 -15.63 -17.88
C GLN A 129 -11.43 -14.48 -16.89
N ILE A 130 -11.05 -14.78 -15.64
CA ILE A 130 -10.62 -13.78 -14.66
C ILE A 130 -9.15 -14.00 -14.35
N SER A 131 -8.39 -12.91 -14.29
CA SER A 131 -6.98 -12.94 -13.92
C SER A 131 -6.68 -11.86 -12.90
N ALA A 132 -5.96 -12.22 -11.84
CA ALA A 132 -5.39 -11.23 -10.95
C ALA A 132 -4.25 -10.51 -11.69
N VAL A 133 -4.29 -9.19 -11.70
CA VAL A 133 -3.16 -8.36 -12.08
C VAL A 133 -2.19 -8.43 -10.92
N SER A 134 -1.20 -9.31 -11.03
CA SER A 134 -0.04 -9.18 -10.17
C SER A 134 0.48 -7.76 -10.34
N PRO A 135 0.67 -6.99 -9.25
CA PRO A 135 1.46 -5.78 -9.36
C PRO A 135 2.75 -6.17 -10.10
N LYS A 136 3.15 -5.40 -11.12
CA LYS A 136 4.40 -5.66 -11.83
C LYS A 136 5.45 -5.95 -10.76
N ARG A 137 6.23 -7.04 -10.89
CA ARG A 137 7.35 -7.30 -9.98
C ARG A 137 8.24 -6.07 -10.00
N VAL A 138 8.02 -5.16 -9.05
CA VAL A 138 8.95 -4.07 -8.81
C VAL A 138 10.15 -4.77 -8.21
N ALA A 139 11.32 -4.56 -8.84
CA ALA A 139 12.57 -5.06 -8.30
C ALA A 139 12.62 -4.69 -6.82
N LYS A 140 13.02 -5.63 -5.96
CA LYS A 140 13.23 -5.32 -4.54
C LYS A 140 14.19 -4.12 -4.50
N THR A 141 13.71 -3.03 -3.91
CA THR A 141 14.49 -1.82 -3.68
C THR A 141 15.75 -2.15 -2.88
N LYS A 142 16.85 -1.53 -3.26
CA LYS A 142 18.17 -1.65 -2.66
C LYS A 142 18.60 -0.32 -2.09
N ILE A 143 19.48 -0.38 -1.09
CA ILE A 143 20.21 0.79 -0.63
C ILE A 143 21.01 1.35 -1.82
N GLY A 144 21.00 2.67 -2.00
CA GLY A 144 21.60 3.36 -3.15
C GLY A 144 20.67 3.51 -4.36
N ASP A 145 19.50 2.86 -4.39
CA ASP A 145 18.51 3.12 -5.44
C ASP A 145 18.01 4.57 -5.35
N ILE A 146 17.90 5.20 -6.52
CA ILE A 146 17.42 6.58 -6.65
C ILE A 146 15.98 6.55 -7.11
N VAL A 147 15.12 7.17 -6.32
CA VAL A 147 13.67 7.22 -6.50
C VAL A 147 13.26 8.61 -6.95
N ALA A 148 12.40 8.69 -7.97
CA ALA A 148 11.79 9.94 -8.40
C ALA A 148 10.34 10.01 -7.89
N ILE A 149 10.05 11.03 -7.10
CA ILE A 149 8.75 11.27 -6.48
C ILE A 149 8.08 12.41 -7.25
N PRO A 150 6.94 12.18 -7.94
CA PRO A 150 6.28 13.23 -8.70
C PRO A 150 5.89 14.43 -7.82
N ALA A 151 6.22 15.64 -8.28
CA ALA A 151 5.83 16.88 -7.60
C ALA A 151 4.52 17.44 -8.18
N LYS A 152 3.63 17.97 -7.33
CA LYS A 152 2.33 18.55 -7.75
C LYS A 152 2.48 19.69 -8.76
N ALA A 153 3.51 20.52 -8.62
CA ALA A 153 3.80 21.64 -9.54
C ALA A 153 4.45 21.19 -10.87
N GLY A 154 4.64 19.88 -11.06
CA GLY A 154 5.39 19.30 -12.18
C GLY A 154 6.87 19.10 -11.86
N GLY A 155 7.48 18.10 -12.48
CA GLY A 155 8.83 17.64 -12.14
C GLY A 155 8.82 16.59 -11.04
N TYR A 156 9.95 16.46 -10.34
CA TYR A 156 10.21 15.39 -9.40
C TYR A 156 11.02 15.88 -8.20
N HIS A 157 10.61 15.48 -7.00
CA HIS A 157 11.52 15.38 -5.86
C HIS A 157 12.38 14.13 -6.06
N ILE A 158 13.67 14.19 -5.75
CA ILE A 158 14.59 13.07 -5.93
C ILE A 158 15.07 12.62 -4.56
N ALA A 159 15.05 11.32 -4.32
CA ALA A 159 15.54 10.73 -3.09
C ALA A 159 16.42 9.50 -3.38
N ALA A 160 17.37 9.23 -2.49
CA ALA A 160 18.11 7.98 -2.46
C ALA A 160 17.60 7.11 -1.31
N ILE A 161 17.54 5.79 -1.52
CA ILE A 161 17.30 4.84 -0.42
C ILE A 161 18.58 4.72 0.40
N VAL A 162 18.55 5.25 1.62
CA VAL A 162 19.73 5.34 2.49
C VAL A 162 19.82 4.14 3.42
N ALA A 163 18.69 3.64 3.91
CA ALA A 163 18.65 2.51 4.84
C ALA A 163 17.39 1.67 4.64
N LYS A 164 17.50 0.39 5.00
CA LYS A 164 16.37 -0.56 5.07
C LYS A 164 16.53 -1.42 6.32
N ASN A 165 15.65 -1.25 7.29
CA ASN A 165 15.74 -1.95 8.57
C ASN A 165 14.33 -2.25 9.12
N ARG A 166 14.25 -2.67 10.39
CA ARG A 166 12.97 -3.02 11.05
C ARG A 166 11.98 -1.85 11.16
N PHE A 167 12.43 -0.61 10.99
CA PHE A 167 11.57 0.58 11.00
C PHE A 167 11.03 0.95 9.61
N GLY A 168 11.54 0.35 8.54
CA GLY A 168 11.09 0.57 7.17
C GLY A 168 12.23 0.98 6.24
N THR A 169 11.89 1.81 5.25
CA THR A 169 12.84 2.30 4.22
C THR A 169 13.10 3.78 4.43
N ALA A 170 14.35 4.15 4.71
CA ALA A 170 14.75 5.54 4.89
C ALA A 170 15.13 6.16 3.54
N LEU A 171 14.55 7.33 3.23
CA LEU A 171 14.83 8.12 2.05
C LEU A 171 15.61 9.38 2.44
N GLY A 172 16.76 9.58 1.80
CA GLY A 172 17.52 10.82 1.86
C GLY A 172 17.19 11.69 0.65
N PHE A 173 16.82 12.95 0.88
CA PHE A 173 16.28 13.83 -0.17
C PHE A 173 17.33 14.78 -0.74
N PHE A 174 17.27 15.03 -2.04
CA PHE A 174 17.97 16.15 -2.67
C PHE A 174 17.06 17.38 -2.64
N ARG A 175 17.61 18.55 -2.30
CA ARG A 175 16.82 19.77 -2.15
C ARG A 175 16.29 20.25 -3.50
N GLY A 176 14.99 20.52 -3.54
CA GLY A 176 14.31 21.17 -4.68
C GLY A 176 13.59 20.20 -5.62
N VAL A 177 12.96 20.79 -6.65
CA VAL A 177 12.16 20.07 -7.66
C VAL A 177 12.88 20.06 -8.99
N PHE A 178 13.03 18.87 -9.58
CA PHE A 178 13.82 18.63 -10.78
C PHE A 178 12.92 18.33 -11.98
N LYS A 179 13.21 18.97 -13.12
CA LYS A 179 12.42 18.77 -14.36
C LYS A 179 12.51 17.35 -14.93
N ALA A 180 13.61 16.65 -14.66
CA ALA A 180 13.86 15.30 -15.16
C ALA A 180 14.20 14.38 -13.99
N PRO A 181 13.75 13.11 -14.03
CA PRO A 181 13.95 12.18 -12.93
C PRO A 181 15.32 11.51 -13.06
N ARG A 182 16.40 12.28 -12.87
CA ARG A 182 17.79 11.81 -12.99
C ARG A 182 18.68 12.57 -12.04
N VAL A 183 19.64 11.90 -11.39
CA VAL A 183 20.65 12.57 -10.57
C VAL A 183 21.75 13.17 -11.45
N ARG A 184 22.23 14.36 -11.10
CA ARG A 184 23.37 15.04 -11.77
C ARG A 184 24.36 15.48 -10.70
N ALA A 185 25.64 15.55 -11.06
CA ALA A 185 26.72 15.99 -10.17
C ALA A 185 26.61 17.44 -9.64
N ARG A 186 25.52 18.17 -9.91
CA ARG A 186 25.24 19.48 -9.30
C ARG A 186 24.14 19.41 -8.23
N MET A 187 23.60 18.23 -7.96
CA MET A 187 22.46 18.03 -7.06
C MET A 187 22.86 17.82 -5.59
N PHE A 188 24.12 18.04 -5.21
CA PHE A 188 24.61 17.70 -3.87
C PHE A 188 24.10 18.61 -2.73
N ASP A 189 23.11 19.47 -2.98
CA ASP A 189 22.39 20.12 -1.88
C ASP A 189 21.34 19.14 -1.34
N ILE A 190 21.51 18.72 -0.09
CA ILE A 190 20.72 17.65 0.53
C ILE A 190 19.76 18.24 1.54
N ALA A 191 18.56 17.69 1.53
CA ALA A 191 17.48 18.00 2.44
C ALA A 191 17.64 17.12 3.71
N GLY A 192 18.17 17.76 4.76
CA GLY A 192 18.15 17.29 6.15
C GLY A 192 18.45 15.81 6.42
N ILE A 193 17.79 15.27 7.47
CA ILE A 193 17.97 13.89 7.95
C ILE A 193 17.08 12.95 7.11
N PRO A 194 17.54 11.75 6.71
CA PRO A 194 16.70 10.78 6.01
C PRO A 194 15.43 10.44 6.77
N ILE A 195 14.38 10.08 6.03
CA ILE A 195 13.03 9.92 6.58
C ILE A 195 12.53 8.52 6.27
N TYR A 196 12.01 7.82 7.28
CA TYR A 196 11.38 6.53 7.06
C TYR A 196 10.01 6.67 6.37
N THR A 197 9.81 5.81 5.39
CA THR A 197 8.54 5.62 4.69
C THR A 197 8.26 4.14 4.46
N ASP A 198 7.01 3.82 4.17
CA ASP A 198 6.67 2.57 3.51
C ASP A 198 7.13 2.55 2.04
N GLU A 199 7.09 1.37 1.40
CA GLU A 199 7.46 1.19 0.00
C GLU A 199 6.25 1.07 -0.94
N GLN A 200 5.03 1.47 -0.53
CA GLN A 200 3.80 1.24 -1.29
C GLN A 200 3.84 1.94 -2.64
N LEU A 201 4.13 3.25 -2.69
CA LEU A 201 4.19 3.99 -3.95
C LEU A 201 5.38 3.59 -4.85
N ILE A 202 6.46 3.07 -4.28
CA ILE A 202 7.57 2.47 -5.05
C ILE A 202 7.12 1.15 -5.67
N ALA A 203 6.51 0.27 -4.87
CA ALA A 203 5.97 -1.02 -5.31
C ALA A 203 4.81 -0.89 -6.31
N ALA A 204 4.08 0.22 -6.28
CA ALA A 204 3.07 0.56 -7.27
C ALA A 204 3.66 1.14 -8.57
N GLY A 205 4.96 1.50 -8.57
CA GLY A 205 5.64 2.17 -9.68
C GLY A 205 5.26 3.64 -9.86
N VAL A 206 4.55 4.22 -8.88
CA VAL A 206 4.23 5.66 -8.84
C VAL A 206 5.49 6.47 -8.55
N TRP A 207 6.36 5.93 -7.70
CA TRP A 207 7.71 6.41 -7.45
C TRP A 207 8.72 5.52 -8.18
N PRO A 208 9.02 5.80 -9.47
CA PRO A 208 9.94 4.96 -10.22
C PRO A 208 11.36 5.06 -9.65
N ILE A 209 12.04 3.92 -9.58
CA ILE A 209 13.49 3.86 -9.45
C ILE A 209 14.07 4.28 -10.80
N VAL A 210 14.89 5.32 -10.80
CA VAL A 210 15.39 5.95 -12.03
C VAL A 210 16.89 5.82 -12.24
N ASP A 211 17.61 5.46 -11.18
CA ASP A 211 19.06 5.24 -11.22
C ASP A 211 19.51 4.48 -9.95
N HIS A 212 20.79 4.17 -9.83
CA HIS A 212 21.39 3.54 -8.66
C HIS A 212 22.84 4.00 -8.47
N ASP A 213 23.15 4.59 -7.32
CA ASP A 213 24.50 5.06 -6.98
C ASP A 213 24.73 5.05 -5.46
N GLU A 214 25.36 3.98 -4.95
CA GLU A 214 25.78 3.88 -3.55
C GLU A 214 26.79 4.97 -3.15
N GLY A 215 27.51 5.56 -4.10
CA GLY A 215 28.45 6.67 -3.85
C GLY A 215 27.76 7.94 -3.33
N LEU A 216 26.44 8.07 -3.50
CA LEU A 216 25.65 9.17 -2.95
C LEU A 216 25.36 9.02 -1.45
N LEU A 217 25.45 7.80 -0.92
CA LEU A 217 25.14 7.52 0.50
C LEU A 217 26.04 8.32 1.46
N LYS A 218 27.29 8.61 1.04
CA LYS A 218 28.25 9.39 1.82
C LYS A 218 27.79 10.82 2.16
N PHE A 219 26.76 11.32 1.47
CA PHE A 219 26.27 12.67 1.65
C PHE A 219 25.05 12.76 2.59
N PHE A 220 24.47 11.62 2.98
CA PHE A 220 23.38 11.58 3.97
C PHE A 220 23.94 11.23 5.34
N SER A 221 23.41 11.82 6.40
CA SER A 221 23.57 11.26 7.75
C SER A 221 22.96 9.87 7.73
N GLY A 222 23.71 8.83 8.11
CA GLY A 222 23.43 7.41 7.84
C GLY A 222 22.00 6.90 8.10
N GLU A 223 21.82 5.93 9.00
CA GLU A 223 20.47 5.47 9.33
C GLU A 223 19.82 6.46 10.30
N PRO A 224 18.61 6.98 10.05
CA PRO A 224 17.94 7.86 10.99
C PRO A 224 17.56 7.10 12.26
N GLU A 225 17.78 7.75 13.40
CA GLU A 225 17.30 7.29 14.70
C GLU A 225 15.77 7.45 14.77
N ILE A 226 15.14 6.65 15.63
CA ILE A 226 13.73 6.81 15.98
C ILE A 226 13.64 7.41 17.38
N TYR A 227 12.71 8.34 17.56
CA TYR A 227 12.49 9.00 18.84
C TYR A 227 11.33 8.36 19.60
N HIS A 228 11.50 8.30 20.93
CA HIS A 228 10.54 7.79 21.89
C HIS A 228 10.18 8.90 22.88
N ALA A 229 8.89 9.17 23.05
CA ALA A 229 8.42 10.09 24.07
C ALA A 229 8.64 9.50 25.49
N PRO A 230 8.79 10.35 26.53
CA PRO A 230 9.03 9.91 27.92
C PRO A 230 8.10 8.80 28.39
N ASP A 231 6.81 8.91 28.08
CA ASP A 231 5.76 8.05 28.61
C ASP A 231 5.24 6.99 27.62
N VAL A 232 5.99 6.71 26.53
CA VAL A 232 5.49 5.84 25.45
C VAL A 232 5.30 4.37 25.88
N TRP A 233 6.07 3.89 26.86
CA TRP A 233 5.94 2.53 27.38
C TRP A 233 5.86 2.47 28.91
N PRO A 234 4.82 1.82 29.47
CA PRO A 234 4.80 1.53 30.89
C PRO A 234 5.96 0.56 31.19
N ASN A 235 6.82 0.94 32.13
CA ASN A 235 8.00 0.20 32.61
C ASN A 235 9.32 0.38 31.84
N ARG A 236 9.44 1.41 30.98
CA ARG A 236 10.73 1.80 30.40
C ARG A 236 10.96 3.29 30.64
N ASP A 237 12.08 3.61 31.27
CA ASP A 237 12.48 5.01 31.49
C ASP A 237 13.22 5.51 30.25
N PHE A 238 12.64 6.51 29.59
CA PHE A 238 13.25 7.22 28.47
C PHE A 238 13.80 8.59 28.88
N GLY A 239 13.78 8.94 30.17
CA GLY A 239 14.17 10.26 30.66
C GLY A 239 13.10 11.32 30.41
N ALA A 240 13.34 12.52 30.93
CA ALA A 240 12.36 13.61 30.97
C ALA A 240 11.92 14.15 29.60
N PHE A 241 12.79 14.04 28.59
CA PHE A 241 12.54 14.57 27.24
C PHE A 241 12.41 13.46 26.18
N GLY A 242 12.60 12.20 26.58
CA GLY A 242 12.55 11.05 25.70
C GLY A 242 13.93 10.53 25.30
N ALA A 243 13.95 9.65 24.31
CA ALA A 243 15.17 8.98 23.87
C ALA A 243 15.18 8.75 22.37
N ALA A 244 16.38 8.66 21.80
CA ALA A 244 16.63 8.24 20.44
C ALA A 244 17.11 6.78 20.42
N GLU A 245 16.58 5.96 19.52
CA GLU A 245 16.94 4.57 19.30
C GLU A 245 17.44 4.37 17.87
N THR A 246 18.63 3.77 17.75
CA THR A 246 19.19 3.36 16.46
C THR A 246 18.59 2.03 16.00
N SER A 247 18.78 1.69 14.72
CA SER A 247 18.26 0.44 14.14
C SER A 247 18.77 -0.83 14.82
N ASP A 248 19.99 -0.80 15.37
CA ASP A 248 20.60 -1.89 16.14
C ASP A 248 20.09 -2.01 17.59
N GLY A 249 19.22 -1.07 18.01
CA GLY A 249 18.57 -1.06 19.31
C GLY A 249 19.35 -0.35 20.41
N LYS A 250 20.47 0.34 20.10
CA LYS A 250 21.09 1.26 21.08
C LYS A 250 20.20 2.46 21.30
N ILE A 251 20.03 2.80 22.58
CA ILE A 251 19.20 3.91 23.03
C ILE A 251 20.08 4.93 23.72
N ARG A 252 19.86 6.21 23.42
CA ARG A 252 20.44 7.36 24.12
C ARG A 252 19.33 8.31 24.55
N SER A 253 19.48 8.93 25.71
CA SER A 253 18.63 10.04 26.11
C SER A 253 18.85 11.24 25.19
N ILE A 254 17.81 12.04 25.02
CA ILE A 254 17.86 13.32 24.30
C ILE A 254 17.59 14.46 25.28
N ASP A 255 17.99 15.66 24.91
CA ASP A 255 17.67 16.89 25.66
C ASP A 255 16.39 17.55 25.15
N GLU A 256 15.99 18.65 25.81
CA GLU A 256 14.79 19.41 25.49
C GLU A 256 14.84 20.00 24.07
N GLU A 257 16.01 20.52 23.65
CA GLU A 257 16.19 21.13 22.34
C GLU A 257 16.04 20.11 21.21
N GLU A 258 16.63 18.92 21.37
CA GLU A 258 16.46 17.82 20.42
C GLU A 258 15.01 17.30 20.41
N ALA A 259 14.38 17.18 21.57
CA ALA A 259 12.98 16.73 21.68
C ALA A 259 12.00 17.70 21.00
N ASP A 260 12.19 19.01 21.20
CA ASP A 260 11.40 20.06 20.54
C ASP A 260 11.64 20.04 19.01
N SER A 261 12.90 19.93 18.61
CA SER A 261 13.29 19.90 17.19
C SER A 261 12.77 18.65 16.47
N ALA A 262 12.61 17.54 17.18
CA ALA A 262 12.01 16.31 16.67
C ALA A 262 10.46 16.33 16.68
N GLY A 263 9.83 17.31 17.35
CA GLY A 263 8.38 17.38 17.49
C GLY A 263 7.82 16.41 18.54
N ILE A 264 8.62 16.00 19.52
CA ILE A 264 8.17 15.14 20.61
C ILE A 264 7.31 15.94 21.59
N GLY A 265 7.74 17.16 21.93
CA GLY A 265 7.04 18.02 22.90
C GLY A 265 5.64 18.44 22.47
N ASP A 266 5.42 18.63 21.17
CA ASP A 266 4.12 19.03 20.60
C ASP A 266 3.32 17.86 19.97
N GLY A 267 3.88 16.64 20.00
CA GLY A 267 3.26 15.43 19.44
C GLY A 267 3.20 15.38 17.91
N SER A 268 3.91 16.29 17.22
CA SER A 268 4.00 16.30 15.77
C SER A 268 4.94 15.24 15.21
N TYR A 269 5.82 14.67 16.04
CA TYR A 269 6.75 13.61 15.66
C TYR A 269 6.03 12.42 15.00
N ARG A 270 6.61 11.93 13.91
CA ARG A 270 6.18 10.73 13.20
C ARG A 270 7.39 9.88 12.87
N GLN A 271 7.39 8.64 13.36
CA GLN A 271 8.48 7.71 13.13
C GLN A 271 8.57 7.25 11.67
N VAL A 272 7.42 7.00 11.04
CA VAL A 272 7.31 6.55 9.64
C VAL A 272 6.19 7.34 8.98
N HIS A 273 6.46 7.89 7.80
CA HIS A 273 5.43 8.53 6.98
C HIS A 273 4.87 7.52 5.97
N MET A 274 3.55 7.46 5.81
CA MET A 274 2.99 6.74 4.67
C MET A 274 3.41 7.42 3.37
N SER A 275 3.69 6.65 2.32
CA SER A 275 4.30 7.22 1.11
C SER A 275 3.42 8.28 0.44
N GLU A 276 2.08 8.14 0.44
CA GLU A 276 1.18 9.21 -0.02
C GLU A 276 1.28 10.48 0.82
N TYR A 277 1.39 10.32 2.15
CA TYR A 277 1.50 11.45 3.06
C TYR A 277 2.82 12.19 2.88
N LEU A 278 3.92 11.44 2.73
CA LEU A 278 5.24 12.01 2.49
C LEU A 278 5.29 12.79 1.18
N GLN A 279 4.68 12.28 0.10
CA GLN A 279 4.57 13.02 -1.16
C GLN A 279 3.86 14.37 -0.97
N ARG A 280 2.74 14.38 -0.22
CA ARG A 280 2.01 15.61 0.08
C ARG A 280 2.88 16.61 0.85
N LEU A 281 3.61 16.15 1.86
CA LEU A 281 4.51 17.02 2.63
C LEU A 281 5.58 17.65 1.73
N LEU A 282 6.22 16.86 0.86
CA LEU A 282 7.22 17.36 -0.08
C LEU A 282 6.64 18.45 -1.01
N ASP A 283 5.38 18.30 -1.44
CA ASP A 283 4.68 19.30 -2.24
C ASP A 283 4.32 20.58 -1.47
N GLU A 284 4.19 20.50 -0.15
CA GLU A 284 3.98 21.62 0.76
C GLU A 284 5.30 22.32 1.15
N GLY A 285 6.43 21.88 0.58
CA GLY A 285 7.75 22.48 0.80
C GLY A 285 8.53 21.87 1.96
N PHE A 286 8.11 20.71 2.45
CA PHE A 286 8.85 19.96 3.45
C PHE A 286 10.20 19.50 2.87
N ASN A 287 11.31 19.93 3.50
CA ASN A 287 12.67 19.65 3.05
C ASN A 287 13.41 18.69 3.99
N GLY A 288 12.72 17.75 4.65
CA GLY A 288 13.36 16.84 5.59
C GLY A 288 13.99 17.53 6.79
N VAL A 289 13.28 18.54 7.30
CA VAL A 289 13.56 19.41 8.45
C VAL A 289 14.35 20.69 8.11
N ASP A 290 13.70 21.84 8.32
CA ASP A 290 14.34 23.16 8.45
C ASP A 290 14.77 23.31 9.94
N GLN A 291 15.71 22.46 10.39
CA GLN A 291 16.34 22.59 11.71
C GLN A 291 17.50 23.56 11.51
N LYS A 292 17.21 24.85 11.67
CA LYS A 292 18.23 25.89 11.61
C LYS A 292 19.17 25.77 12.80
N SER A 293 20.45 25.64 12.46
CA SER A 293 21.64 26.11 13.19
C SER A 293 21.46 27.43 13.91
#